data_AF-A0A2G6CJI2-F1
#
_entry.id   AF-A0A2G6CJI2-F1
#
_cell.length_a   1.000
_cell.length_b   1.000
_cell.length_c   1.000
_cell.angle_alpha   90.00
_cell.angle_beta   90.00
_cell.angle_gamma   90.00
#
_symmetry.space_group_name_H-M   'P 1'
#
loop_
_entity.id
_entity.type
_entity.pdbx_description
1 polymer ?
#
loop_
_entity_poly.entity_id
_entity_poly.type
_entity_poly.pdbx_seq_one_letter_code
_entity_poly.pdbx_strand_id
1 'polypeptide(L)'
;SEELFARVQSVLTSKACGRGRRRGRNPEYLLQGIAWCGLCGKRITTTAGRGRNKEVYRYYVCSNHGRKGRDGCTHPRLGAEELEQLVVSRVKARCTDPLLREEIVARMEVGRVEAMAAITSERERIVADEAKLHAEGRKLMDAIGSETGTQGKLLAERIGEIEAQLDVLSTERCSLDAQLRGLQNATEQVRATVNILEVFDAVWDEFEAAEKQDLVHLVVKRVVVNEPEGKLDLEFHDLAAPFEPLATEPEDDPDHDEPPDDEEPAVAPSAPVTAPAMEASP
;
A
#
# COMPACT_ATOMS: atom_id res chain seq x y z
N SER A 1 3.20 -0.28 -24.34
CA SER A 1 4.39 -1.08 -24.71
C SER A 1 4.49 -2.28 -23.80
N GLU A 2 4.77 -3.48 -24.30
CA GLU A 2 4.88 -4.71 -23.49
C GLU A 2 5.86 -4.58 -22.32
N GLU A 3 6.97 -3.85 -22.49
CA GLU A 3 7.92 -3.55 -21.40
C GLU A 3 7.29 -2.74 -20.26
N LEU A 4 6.38 -1.81 -20.57
CA LEU A 4 5.71 -0.96 -19.59
C LEU A 4 4.72 -1.77 -18.76
N PHE A 5 3.95 -2.63 -19.45
CA PHE A 5 3.03 -3.58 -18.82
C PHE A 5 3.78 -4.57 -17.93
N ALA A 6 4.85 -5.22 -18.42
CA ALA A 6 5.68 -6.13 -17.64
C ALA A 6 6.30 -5.46 -16.39
N ARG A 7 6.64 -4.17 -16.49
CA ARG A 7 7.20 -3.40 -15.39
C ARG A 7 6.13 -3.05 -14.33
N VAL A 8 4.91 -2.71 -14.73
CA VAL A 8 3.77 -2.55 -13.80
C VAL A 8 3.41 -3.89 -13.14
N GLN A 9 3.36 -4.96 -13.91
CA GLN A 9 3.13 -6.32 -13.39
C GLN A 9 4.18 -6.71 -12.36
N SER A 10 5.45 -6.36 -12.56
CA SER A 10 6.50 -6.57 -11.56
C SER A 10 6.24 -5.78 -10.26
N VAL A 11 5.72 -4.55 -10.34
CA VAL A 11 5.35 -3.77 -9.14
C VAL A 11 4.10 -4.32 -8.45
N LEU A 12 3.09 -4.75 -9.20
CA LEU A 12 1.90 -5.38 -8.63
C LEU A 12 2.23 -6.75 -8.00
N THR A 13 3.09 -7.53 -8.66
CA THR A 13 3.51 -8.88 -8.20
C THR A 13 4.47 -8.81 -7.03
N SER A 14 5.41 -7.85 -6.99
CA SER A 14 6.28 -7.64 -5.83
C SER A 14 5.50 -7.13 -4.60
N LYS A 15 4.38 -6.43 -4.82
CA LYS A 15 3.45 -5.99 -3.76
C LYS A 15 2.37 -7.03 -3.42
N ALA A 16 2.25 -8.11 -4.19
CA ALA A 16 1.38 -9.25 -3.89
C ALA A 16 1.81 -10.01 -2.60
N CYS A 17 3.00 -9.71 -2.05
CA CYS A 17 3.44 -10.20 -0.74
C CYS A 17 2.94 -9.39 0.47
N GLY A 18 1.94 -8.51 0.35
CA GLY A 18 1.31 -7.98 1.57
C GLY A 18 0.34 -6.80 1.47
N ARG A 19 -0.03 -6.34 0.27
CA ARG A 19 -0.78 -5.08 0.14
C ARG A 19 -2.18 -5.14 -0.45
N GLY A 20 -2.59 -6.26 -1.04
CA GLY A 20 -4.00 -6.48 -1.34
C GLY A 20 -4.72 -7.02 -0.11
N ARG A 21 -5.92 -6.51 0.24
CA ARG A 21 -6.91 -7.38 0.88
C ARG A 21 -6.94 -8.68 0.07
N ARG A 22 -6.96 -9.85 0.71
CA ARG A 22 -7.09 -11.13 -0.01
C ARG A 22 -8.16 -10.94 -1.10
N ARG A 23 -7.79 -11.24 -2.36
CA ARG A 23 -8.67 -11.05 -3.53
C ARG A 23 -10.08 -11.48 -3.13
N GLY A 24 -11.00 -10.51 -3.14
CA GLY A 24 -12.39 -10.78 -2.87
C GLY A 24 -12.92 -11.75 -3.93
N ARG A 25 -14.00 -12.48 -3.60
CA ARG A 25 -14.61 -13.42 -4.54
C ARG A 25 -15.04 -12.77 -5.87
N ASN A 26 -15.22 -11.44 -5.90
CA ASN A 26 -15.71 -10.69 -7.05
C ASN A 26 -14.79 -9.48 -7.40
N PRO A 27 -13.70 -9.69 -8.14
CA PRO A 27 -12.77 -8.62 -8.53
C PRO A 27 -13.39 -7.56 -9.46
N GLU A 28 -14.56 -7.85 -10.04
CA GLU A 28 -15.34 -6.91 -10.86
C GLU A 28 -15.88 -5.70 -10.09
N TYR A 29 -15.84 -5.72 -8.76
CA TYR A 29 -16.26 -4.59 -7.91
C TYR A 29 -15.03 -3.83 -7.42
N LEU A 30 -14.67 -2.74 -8.11
CA LEU A 30 -13.44 -2.00 -7.85
C LEU A 30 -13.35 -1.39 -6.45
N LEU A 31 -14.49 -1.15 -5.78
CA LEU A 31 -14.58 -0.46 -4.50
C LEU A 31 -14.86 -1.41 -3.33
N GLN A 32 -14.83 -2.72 -3.58
CA GLN A 32 -15.15 -3.73 -2.58
C GLN A 32 -14.19 -3.63 -1.38
N GLY A 33 -14.74 -3.32 -0.21
CA GLY A 33 -13.98 -3.25 1.04
C GLY A 33 -13.36 -1.88 1.34
N ILE A 34 -13.44 -0.92 0.42
CA ILE A 34 -13.00 0.47 0.65
C ILE A 34 -14.16 1.48 0.61
N ALA A 35 -15.36 1.08 0.19
CA ALA A 35 -16.55 1.94 0.12
C ALA A 35 -17.34 2.02 1.45
N TRP A 36 -17.78 3.22 1.81
CA TRP A 36 -18.50 3.55 3.04
C TRP A 36 -19.69 4.46 2.77
N CYS A 37 -20.76 4.29 3.55
CA CYS A 37 -21.96 5.09 3.47
C CYS A 37 -21.78 6.40 4.24
N GLY A 38 -21.99 7.54 3.58
CA GLY A 38 -21.91 8.87 4.18
C GLY A 38 -23.09 9.23 5.07
N LEU A 39 -24.20 8.48 5.03
CA LEU A 39 -25.36 8.71 5.92
C LEU A 39 -25.21 8.03 7.27
N CYS A 40 -24.81 6.75 7.30
CA CYS A 40 -24.78 5.95 8.52
C CYS A 40 -23.36 5.48 8.92
N GLY A 41 -22.33 5.80 8.13
CA GLY A 41 -20.94 5.47 8.42
C GLY A 41 -20.60 3.98 8.32
N LYS A 42 -21.52 3.11 7.88
CA LYS A 42 -21.26 1.67 7.70
C LYS A 42 -20.66 1.35 6.33
N ARG A 43 -20.05 0.18 6.17
CA ARG A 43 -19.48 -0.28 4.89
C ARG A 43 -20.58 -0.44 3.84
N ILE A 44 -20.21 -0.19 2.59
CA ILE A 44 -21.04 -0.49 1.42
C ILE A 44 -20.61 -1.86 0.90
N THR A 45 -21.57 -2.75 0.69
CA THR A 45 -21.40 -4.12 0.19
C THR A 45 -21.83 -4.22 -1.27
N THR A 46 -21.45 -5.30 -1.92
CA THR A 46 -21.76 -5.57 -3.33
C THR A 46 -23.02 -6.41 -3.44
N THR A 47 -23.83 -6.19 -4.47
CA THR A 47 -25.04 -6.97 -4.76
C THR A 47 -25.27 -7.00 -6.25
N ALA A 48 -25.67 -8.15 -6.79
CA ALA A 48 -26.03 -8.29 -8.19
C ALA A 48 -27.52 -8.64 -8.32
N GLY A 49 -28.20 -8.08 -9.32
CA GLY A 49 -29.57 -8.42 -9.69
C GLY A 49 -29.62 -8.98 -11.12
N ARG A 50 -30.47 -9.97 -11.38
CA ARG A 50 -30.71 -10.48 -12.74
C ARG A 50 -31.96 -9.84 -13.33
N GLY A 51 -31.83 -9.20 -14.49
CA GLY A 51 -32.93 -8.67 -15.26
C GLY A 51 -33.73 -9.77 -15.99
N ARG A 52 -34.90 -9.39 -16.51
CA ARG A 52 -35.79 -10.28 -17.28
C ARG A 52 -35.12 -10.93 -18.50
N ASN A 53 -34.10 -10.27 -19.06
CA ASN A 53 -33.33 -10.75 -20.21
C ASN A 53 -32.06 -11.54 -19.81
N LYS A 54 -31.96 -12.00 -18.55
CA LYS A 54 -30.78 -12.68 -17.96
C LYS A 54 -29.51 -11.82 -17.86
N GLU A 55 -29.62 -10.51 -18.11
CA GLU A 55 -28.53 -9.55 -17.89
C GLU A 55 -28.29 -9.36 -16.38
N VAL A 56 -27.03 -9.28 -15.98
CA VAL A 56 -26.63 -9.11 -14.57
C VAL A 56 -26.29 -7.64 -14.34
N TYR A 57 -27.07 -6.97 -13.48
CA TYR A 57 -26.80 -5.60 -13.05
C TYR A 57 -26.08 -5.61 -11.70
N ARG A 58 -24.98 -4.85 -11.61
CA ARG A 58 -24.12 -4.74 -10.43
C ARG A 58 -24.47 -3.48 -9.64
N TYR A 59 -24.59 -3.64 -8.32
CA TYR A 59 -24.93 -2.55 -7.41
C TYR A 59 -24.05 -2.55 -6.16
N TYR A 60 -23.89 -1.36 -5.60
CA TYR A 60 -23.36 -1.12 -4.28
C TYR A 60 -24.50 -0.75 -3.32
N VAL A 61 -24.57 -1.40 -2.17
CA VAL A 61 -25.64 -1.24 -1.18
C VAL A 61 -25.05 -1.02 0.19
N CYS A 62 -25.55 -0.04 0.94
CA CYS A 62 -25.18 0.13 2.34
C CYS A 62 -25.49 -1.15 3.14
N SER A 63 -24.54 -1.69 3.89
CA SER A 63 -24.74 -2.92 4.69
C SER A 63 -25.94 -2.86 5.63
N ASN A 64 -26.18 -1.72 6.31
CA ASN A 64 -27.39 -1.53 7.11
C ASN A 64 -28.68 -1.52 6.28
N HIS A 65 -28.67 -0.93 5.07
CA HIS A 65 -29.82 -0.98 4.17
C HIS A 65 -30.05 -2.42 3.69
N GLY A 66 -28.99 -3.13 3.32
CA GLY A 66 -29.08 -4.52 2.86
C GLY A 66 -29.70 -5.44 3.93
N ARG A 67 -29.33 -5.26 5.20
CA ARG A 67 -29.82 -6.11 6.31
C ARG A 67 -31.18 -5.70 6.87
N LYS A 68 -31.48 -4.40 6.95
CA LYS A 68 -32.67 -3.86 7.66
C LYS A 68 -33.58 -3.02 6.77
N GLY A 69 -33.35 -3.01 5.46
CA GLY A 69 -34.07 -2.13 4.53
C GLY A 69 -33.89 -0.64 4.86
N ARG A 70 -34.89 0.17 4.49
CA ARG A 70 -34.86 1.63 4.72
C ARG A 70 -34.86 2.01 6.21
N ASP A 71 -35.31 1.13 7.09
CA ASP A 71 -35.30 1.35 8.54
C ASP A 71 -33.87 1.35 9.11
N GLY A 72 -32.93 0.65 8.45
CA GLY A 72 -31.52 0.64 8.84
C GLY A 72 -30.70 1.77 8.24
N CYS A 73 -30.98 2.16 7.00
CA CYS A 73 -30.35 3.28 6.33
C CYS A 73 -31.17 3.65 5.09
N THR A 74 -31.43 4.95 4.87
CA THR A 74 -32.17 5.45 3.72
C THR A 74 -31.33 5.64 2.45
N HIS A 75 -30.01 5.38 2.53
CA HIS A 75 -29.11 5.50 1.39
C HIS A 75 -29.58 4.61 0.24
N PRO A 76 -29.74 5.12 -1.00
CA PRO A 76 -30.19 4.31 -2.12
C PRO A 76 -29.13 3.29 -2.56
N ARG A 77 -29.56 2.33 -3.38
CA ARG A 77 -28.67 1.42 -4.08
C ARG A 77 -27.98 2.19 -5.20
N LEU A 78 -26.68 1.98 -5.36
CA LEU A 78 -25.84 2.69 -6.32
C LEU A 78 -25.50 1.77 -7.48
N GLY A 79 -25.63 2.26 -8.72
CA GLY A 79 -25.13 1.54 -9.89
C GLY A 79 -23.61 1.38 -9.79
N ALA A 80 -23.11 0.15 -9.92
CA ALA A 80 -21.68 -0.11 -9.76
C ALA A 80 -20.86 0.60 -10.84
N GLU A 81 -21.30 0.52 -12.10
CA GLU A 81 -20.59 1.11 -13.23
C GLU A 81 -20.46 2.64 -13.11
N GLU A 82 -21.56 3.34 -12.80
CA GLU A 82 -21.57 4.80 -12.66
C GLU A 82 -20.65 5.26 -11.52
N LEU A 83 -20.75 4.60 -10.36
CA LEU A 83 -19.91 4.94 -9.20
C LEU A 83 -18.43 4.64 -9.46
N GLU A 84 -18.14 3.50 -10.09
CA GLU A 84 -16.78 3.08 -10.42
C GLU A 84 -16.15 4.04 -11.43
N GLN A 85 -16.87 4.43 -12.49
CA GLN A 85 -16.39 5.41 -13.46
C GLN A 85 -16.09 6.76 -12.81
N LEU A 86 -16.96 7.23 -11.91
CA LEU A 86 -16.74 8.48 -11.19
C LEU A 86 -15.49 8.41 -10.31
N VAL A 87 -15.31 7.32 -9.55
CA VAL A 87 -14.10 7.11 -8.73
C VAL A 87 -12.84 7.05 -9.60
N VAL A 88 -12.86 6.23 -10.66
CA VAL A 88 -11.73 6.07 -11.58
C VAL A 88 -11.34 7.41 -12.21
N SER A 89 -12.30 8.23 -12.63
CA SER A 89 -12.02 9.55 -13.22
C SER A 89 -11.28 10.46 -12.24
N ARG A 90 -11.67 10.46 -10.96
CA ARG A 90 -11.00 11.26 -9.92
C ARG A 90 -9.63 10.73 -9.56
N VAL A 91 -9.47 9.41 -9.54
CA VAL A 91 -8.16 8.77 -9.37
C VAL A 91 -7.24 9.18 -10.53
N LYS A 92 -7.70 9.09 -11.79
CA LYS A 92 -6.95 9.53 -12.98
C LYS A 92 -6.52 11.00 -12.89
N ALA A 93 -7.44 11.90 -12.55
CA ALA A 93 -7.14 13.32 -12.35
C ALA A 93 -6.07 13.53 -11.27
N ARG A 94 -6.17 12.81 -10.15
CA ARG A 94 -5.18 12.88 -9.07
C ARG A 94 -3.81 12.34 -9.50
N CYS A 95 -3.76 11.22 -10.23
CA CYS A 95 -2.53 10.60 -10.71
C CYS A 95 -1.81 11.43 -11.78
N THR A 96 -2.58 12.21 -12.56
CA THR A 96 -2.05 13.04 -13.65
C THR A 96 -1.61 14.44 -13.19
N ASP A 97 -1.90 14.82 -11.94
CA ASP A 97 -1.50 16.08 -11.32
C ASP A 97 0.04 16.21 -11.23
N PRO A 98 0.66 17.16 -11.97
CA PRO A 98 2.10 17.37 -11.92
C PRO A 98 2.62 17.76 -10.54
N LEU A 99 1.84 18.52 -9.76
CA LEU A 99 2.25 18.99 -8.44
C LEU A 99 2.38 17.83 -7.45
N LEU A 100 1.49 16.85 -7.53
CA LEU A 100 1.60 15.62 -6.75
C LEU A 100 2.90 14.87 -7.05
N ARG A 101 3.24 14.73 -8.33
CA ARG A 101 4.44 14.02 -8.74
C ARG A 101 5.69 14.73 -8.27
N GLU A 102 5.73 16.06 -8.43
CA GLU A 102 6.81 16.89 -7.93
C GLU A 102 6.92 16.82 -6.40
N GLU A 103 5.81 16.85 -5.66
CA GLU A 103 5.79 16.70 -4.20
C GLU A 103 6.35 15.34 -3.76
N ILE A 104 5.91 14.26 -4.42
CA ILE A 104 6.39 12.90 -4.16
C ILE A 104 7.90 12.82 -4.40
N VAL A 105 8.40 13.35 -5.51
CA VAL A 105 9.84 13.34 -5.87
C VAL A 105 10.65 14.24 -4.93
N ALA A 106 10.22 15.47 -4.68
CA ALA A 106 10.92 16.42 -3.83
C ALA A 106 11.07 15.88 -2.39
N ARG A 107 10.06 15.19 -1.88
CA ARG A 107 10.11 14.55 -0.56
C ARG A 107 11.09 13.37 -0.49
N MET A 108 11.43 12.76 -1.63
CA MET A 108 12.51 11.77 -1.69
C MET A 108 13.90 12.37 -1.67
N GLU A 109 14.07 13.58 -2.18
CA GLU A 109 15.40 14.16 -2.44
C GLU A 109 15.88 15.01 -1.27
N VAL A 110 14.96 15.75 -0.64
CA VAL A 110 15.31 16.67 0.44
C VAL A 110 15.48 15.89 1.75
N GLY A 111 16.74 15.75 2.17
CA GLY A 111 17.15 15.08 3.41
C GLY A 111 17.69 13.66 3.23
N ARG A 112 17.24 12.92 2.21
CA ARG A 112 17.70 11.54 1.97
C ARG A 112 19.14 11.48 1.49
N VAL A 113 19.53 12.38 0.59
CA VAL A 113 20.89 12.38 0.03
C VAL A 113 21.91 12.65 1.13
N GLU A 114 21.63 13.62 2.00
CA GLU A 114 22.48 13.99 3.13
C GLU A 114 22.51 12.87 4.18
N ALA A 115 21.35 12.31 4.55
CA ALA A 115 21.27 11.21 5.51
C ALA A 115 22.00 9.96 5.00
N MET A 116 21.83 9.61 3.72
CA MET A 116 22.50 8.46 3.11
C MET A 116 24.01 8.68 3.04
N ALA A 117 24.48 9.88 2.71
CA ALA A 117 25.89 10.22 2.69
C ALA A 117 26.52 10.13 4.10
N ALA A 118 25.84 10.65 5.12
CA ALA A 118 26.31 10.60 6.50
C ALA A 118 26.43 9.16 7.02
N ILE A 119 25.39 8.34 6.83
CA ILE A 119 25.39 6.93 7.26
C ILE A 119 26.47 6.12 6.52
N THR A 120 26.63 6.37 5.21
CA THR A 120 27.66 5.68 4.41
C THR A 120 29.07 6.02 4.88
N SER A 121 29.35 7.31 5.13
CA SER A 121 30.66 7.75 5.64
C SER A 121 30.98 7.15 7.01
N GLU A 122 30.00 7.08 7.91
CA GLU A 122 30.17 6.47 9.23
C GLU A 122 30.44 4.97 9.13
N ARG A 123 29.70 4.26 8.26
CA ARG A 123 29.93 2.84 7.98
C ARG A 123 31.35 2.60 7.45
N GLU A 124 31.83 3.43 6.53
CA GLU A 124 33.19 3.31 5.99
C GLU A 124 34.26 3.50 7.07
N ARG A 125 34.05 4.43 8.01
CA ARG A 125 34.92 4.63 9.17
C ARG A 125 34.99 3.37 10.03
N ILE A 126 33.84 2.79 10.40
CA ILE A 126 33.77 1.58 11.21
C ILE A 126 34.47 0.40 10.53
N VAL A 127 34.24 0.20 9.22
CA VAL A 127 34.91 -0.85 8.44
C VAL A 127 36.43 -0.67 8.43
N ALA A 128 36.92 0.56 8.33
CA ALA A 128 38.34 0.86 8.41
C ALA A 128 38.93 0.54 9.79
N ASP A 129 38.18 0.79 10.87
CA ASP A 129 38.62 0.52 12.24
C ASP A 129 38.58 -0.98 12.58
N GLU A 130 37.55 -1.72 12.13
CA GLU A 130 37.52 -3.19 12.17
C GLU A 130 38.76 -3.79 11.47
N ALA A 131 39.11 -3.27 10.29
CA ALA A 131 40.28 -3.76 9.55
C ALA A 131 41.60 -3.54 10.30
N LYS A 132 41.75 -2.41 11.00
CA LYS A 132 42.92 -2.12 11.85
C LYS A 132 42.98 -3.08 13.05
N LEU A 133 41.87 -3.26 13.75
CA LEU A 133 41.77 -4.16 14.91
C LEU A 133 42.03 -5.61 14.54
N HIS A 134 41.49 -6.08 13.41
CA HIS A 134 41.81 -7.41 12.89
C HIS A 134 43.30 -7.56 12.53
N ALA A 135 43.93 -6.52 11.98
CA ALA A 135 45.36 -6.56 11.67
C ALA A 135 46.22 -6.56 12.95
N GLU A 136 45.82 -5.84 13.99
CA GLU A 136 46.45 -5.87 15.32
C GLU A 136 46.29 -7.26 15.97
N GLY A 137 45.07 -7.79 16.01
CA GLY A 137 44.76 -9.11 16.56
C GLY A 137 45.53 -10.24 15.87
N ARG A 138 45.67 -10.20 14.53
CA ARG A 138 46.52 -11.16 13.80
C ARG A 138 47.99 -11.12 14.25
N LYS A 139 48.57 -9.93 14.38
CA LYS A 139 49.97 -9.78 14.84
C LYS A 139 50.16 -10.32 16.26
N LEU A 140 49.18 -10.12 17.14
CA LEU A 140 49.23 -10.62 18.52
C LEU A 140 49.06 -12.14 18.58
N MET A 141 48.19 -12.72 17.75
CA MET A 141 48.05 -14.17 17.63
C MET A 141 49.34 -14.83 17.16
N ASP A 142 50.02 -14.25 16.16
CA ASP A 142 51.30 -14.75 15.67
C ASP A 142 52.39 -14.71 16.78
N ALA A 143 52.36 -13.69 17.65
CA ALA A 143 53.30 -13.53 18.76
C ALA A 143 53.05 -14.50 19.93
N ILE A 144 51.79 -14.89 20.19
CA ILE A 144 51.45 -15.90 21.22
C ILE A 144 52.09 -17.26 20.90
N GLY A 145 52.22 -17.61 19.62
CA GLY A 145 52.83 -18.88 19.21
C GLY A 145 54.31 -19.02 19.57
N SER A 146 55.00 -17.93 19.92
CA SER A 146 56.45 -17.90 20.20
C SER A 146 56.81 -17.55 21.64
N GLU A 147 55.90 -16.99 22.45
CA GLU A 147 56.15 -16.57 23.84
C GLU A 147 55.40 -17.45 24.86
N THR A 148 56.09 -17.96 25.89
CA THR A 148 55.49 -18.77 26.97
C THR A 148 55.59 -18.05 28.33
N GLY A 149 54.59 -18.24 29.19
CA GLY A 149 54.56 -17.68 30.55
C GLY A 149 53.67 -16.44 30.68
N THR A 150 54.08 -15.48 31.53
CA THR A 150 53.28 -14.28 31.88
C THR A 150 52.99 -13.37 30.67
N GLN A 151 53.90 -13.29 29.69
CA GLN A 151 53.68 -12.53 28.45
C GLN A 151 52.52 -13.11 27.61
N GLY A 152 52.44 -14.44 27.47
CA GLY A 152 51.34 -15.09 26.75
C GLY A 152 49.96 -14.80 27.35
N LYS A 153 49.87 -14.65 28.69
CA LYS A 153 48.62 -14.24 29.36
C LYS A 153 48.20 -12.81 29.02
N LEU A 154 49.14 -11.86 29.01
CA LEU A 154 48.87 -10.45 28.67
C LEU A 154 48.45 -10.30 27.20
N LEU A 155 49.07 -11.07 26.29
CA LEU A 155 48.67 -11.11 24.89
C LEU A 155 47.26 -11.68 24.70
N ALA A 156 46.91 -12.74 25.42
CA ALA A 156 45.56 -13.32 25.38
C ALA A 156 44.50 -12.35 25.90
N GLU A 157 44.80 -11.59 26.96
CA GLU A 157 43.93 -10.53 27.48
C GLU A 157 43.69 -9.43 26.44
N ARG A 158 44.76 -8.96 25.78
CA ARG A 158 44.65 -7.95 24.71
C ARG A 158 43.86 -8.46 23.50
N ILE A 159 43.99 -9.73 23.13
CA ILE A 159 43.18 -10.33 22.06
C ILE A 159 41.71 -10.34 22.46
N GLY A 160 41.38 -10.71 23.70
CA GLY A 160 40.01 -10.64 24.21
C GLY A 160 39.43 -9.22 24.19
N GLU A 161 40.23 -8.19 24.51
CA GLU A 161 39.81 -6.79 24.36
C GLU A 161 39.52 -6.42 22.90
N ILE A 162 40.36 -6.87 21.97
CA ILE A 162 40.18 -6.61 20.53
C ILE A 162 38.91 -7.32 20.02
N GLU A 163 38.66 -8.56 20.44
CA GLU A 163 37.43 -9.29 20.11
C GLU A 163 36.19 -8.55 20.62
N ALA A 164 36.22 -8.07 21.88
CA ALA A 164 35.12 -7.28 22.42
C ALA A 164 34.90 -5.96 21.65
N GLN A 165 35.96 -5.29 21.22
CA GLN A 165 35.87 -4.06 20.40
C GLN A 165 35.30 -4.36 19.01
N LEU A 166 35.70 -5.47 18.38
CA LEU A 166 35.17 -5.92 17.10
C LEU A 166 33.68 -6.26 17.19
N ASP A 167 33.23 -6.90 18.27
CA ASP A 167 31.82 -7.21 18.47
C ASP A 167 30.96 -5.95 18.55
N VAL A 168 31.43 -4.92 19.26
CA VAL A 168 30.74 -3.62 19.34
C VAL A 168 30.65 -2.96 17.97
N LEU A 169 31.77 -2.84 17.25
CA LEU A 169 31.83 -2.23 15.92
C LEU A 169 30.97 -2.98 14.90
N SER A 170 30.96 -4.31 14.95
CA SER A 170 30.18 -5.14 14.02
C SER A 170 28.67 -4.96 14.23
N THR A 171 28.24 -4.78 15.48
CA THR A 171 26.84 -4.50 15.85
C THR A 171 26.43 -3.14 15.32
N GLU A 172 27.27 -2.13 15.50
CA GLU A 172 27.04 -0.78 15.00
C GLU A 172 26.98 -0.75 13.46
N ARG A 173 27.90 -1.44 12.79
CA ARG A 173 27.89 -1.62 11.32
C ARG A 173 26.60 -2.27 10.84
N CYS A 174 26.11 -3.31 11.53
CA CYS A 174 24.86 -4.00 11.18
C CYS A 174 23.65 -3.05 11.28
N SER A 175 23.62 -2.18 12.30
CA SER A 175 22.60 -1.15 12.46
C SER A 175 22.64 -0.14 11.30
N LEU A 176 23.82 0.37 10.93
CA LEU A 176 23.98 1.30 9.82
C LEU A 176 23.59 0.65 8.47
N ASP A 177 23.96 -0.62 8.25
CA ASP A 177 23.55 -1.40 7.08
C ASP A 177 22.02 -1.56 7.00
N ALA A 178 21.36 -1.77 8.13
CA ALA A 178 19.90 -1.83 8.18
C ALA A 178 19.25 -0.48 7.86
N GLN A 179 19.82 0.63 8.34
CA GLN A 179 19.35 1.98 8.03
C GLN A 179 19.50 2.30 6.53
N LEU A 180 20.65 1.98 5.92
CA LEU A 180 20.86 2.15 4.47
C LEU A 180 19.85 1.35 3.65
N ARG A 181 19.62 0.08 4.00
CA ARG A 181 18.60 -0.75 3.35
C ARG A 181 17.20 -0.15 3.49
N GLY A 182 16.85 0.37 4.66
CA GLY A 182 15.57 1.04 4.89
C GLY A 182 15.37 2.25 3.97
N LEU A 183 16.38 3.12 3.85
CA LEU A 183 16.34 4.29 2.98
C LEU A 183 16.29 3.92 1.48
N GLN A 184 17.02 2.87 1.07
CA GLN A 184 16.98 2.34 -0.29
C GLN A 184 15.61 1.78 -0.64
N ASN A 185 15.03 0.94 0.24
CA ASN A 185 13.70 0.38 0.03
C ASN A 185 12.63 1.47 -0.07
N ALA A 186 12.68 2.49 0.80
CA ALA A 186 11.79 3.64 0.70
C ALA A 186 11.94 4.37 -0.65
N THR A 187 13.17 4.49 -1.15
CA THR A 187 13.46 5.11 -2.46
C THR A 187 12.82 4.33 -3.60
N GLU A 188 13.02 3.02 -3.62
CA GLU A 188 12.48 2.14 -4.67
C GLU A 188 10.95 2.11 -4.64
N GLN A 189 10.35 2.10 -3.45
CA GLN A 189 8.90 2.15 -3.27
C GLN A 189 8.29 3.42 -3.86
N VAL A 190 8.90 4.57 -3.64
CA VAL A 190 8.38 5.84 -4.18
C VAL A 190 8.55 5.91 -5.70
N ARG A 191 9.71 5.49 -6.23
CA ARG A 191 9.90 5.39 -7.71
C ARG A 191 8.88 4.47 -8.36
N ALA A 192 8.63 3.31 -7.74
CA ALA A 192 7.62 2.39 -8.21
C ALA A 192 6.22 3.02 -8.19
N THR A 193 5.95 3.88 -7.21
CA THR A 193 4.67 4.61 -7.10
C THR A 193 4.53 5.68 -8.17
N VAL A 194 5.53 6.52 -8.39
CA VAL A 194 5.54 7.52 -9.48
C VAL A 194 5.34 6.85 -10.85
N ASN A 195 6.07 5.76 -11.11
CA ASN A 195 5.92 5.00 -12.35
C ASN A 195 4.50 4.44 -12.51
N ILE A 196 3.90 3.93 -11.44
CA ILE A 196 2.50 3.46 -11.50
C ILE A 196 1.56 4.60 -11.88
N LEU A 197 1.73 5.80 -11.30
CA LEU A 197 0.88 6.96 -11.60
C LEU A 197 1.02 7.43 -13.05
N GLU A 198 2.24 7.39 -13.60
CA GLU A 198 2.50 7.75 -15.00
C GLU A 198 1.86 6.78 -16.00
N VAL A 199 1.83 5.50 -15.65
CA VAL A 199 1.33 4.42 -16.52
C VAL A 199 -0.17 4.18 -16.33
N PHE A 200 -0.74 4.67 -15.21
CA PHE A 200 -2.13 4.46 -14.82
C PHE A 200 -3.09 4.75 -15.97
N ASP A 201 -3.00 5.91 -16.60
CA ASP A 201 -3.98 6.31 -17.62
C ASP A 201 -3.77 5.58 -18.96
N ALA A 202 -2.51 5.37 -19.36
CA ALA A 202 -2.17 4.80 -20.66
C ALA A 202 -2.51 3.31 -20.79
N VAL A 203 -2.56 2.57 -19.68
CA VAL A 203 -2.72 1.10 -19.66
C VAL A 203 -4.00 0.68 -18.93
N TRP A 204 -4.77 1.64 -18.38
CA TRP A 204 -5.99 1.35 -17.62
C TRP A 204 -6.94 0.43 -18.36
N ASP A 205 -7.17 0.67 -19.65
CA ASP A 205 -8.13 -0.10 -20.44
C ASP A 205 -7.66 -1.52 -20.76
N GLU A 206 -6.34 -1.77 -20.71
CA GLU A 206 -5.72 -3.07 -20.96
C GLU A 206 -5.74 -4.00 -19.74
N PHE A 207 -5.94 -3.45 -18.53
CA PHE A 207 -5.93 -4.24 -17.28
C PHE A 207 -7.18 -5.10 -17.09
N GLU A 208 -6.98 -6.28 -16.50
CA GLU A 208 -8.06 -7.13 -16.01
C GLU A 208 -8.76 -6.51 -14.79
N ALA A 209 -9.98 -6.94 -14.50
CA ALA A 209 -10.77 -6.40 -13.38
C ALA A 209 -10.05 -6.50 -12.02
N ALA A 210 -9.33 -7.60 -11.78
CA ALA A 210 -8.56 -7.78 -10.54
C ALA A 210 -7.41 -6.77 -10.43
N GLU A 211 -6.72 -6.51 -11.53
CA GLU A 211 -5.59 -5.57 -11.58
C GLU A 211 -6.07 -4.12 -11.41
N LYS A 212 -7.21 -3.78 -12.02
CA LYS A 212 -7.90 -2.50 -11.83
C LYS A 212 -8.28 -2.29 -10.36
N GLN A 213 -8.79 -3.32 -9.69
CA GLN A 213 -9.13 -3.27 -8.28
C GLN A 213 -7.88 -3.07 -7.41
N ASP A 214 -6.83 -3.86 -7.63
CA ASP A 214 -5.57 -3.76 -6.89
C ASP A 214 -4.97 -2.34 -7.02
N LEU A 215 -5.03 -1.77 -8.22
CA LEU A 215 -4.51 -0.44 -8.51
C LEU A 215 -5.34 0.68 -7.85
N VAL A 216 -6.67 0.57 -7.86
CA VAL A 216 -7.54 1.52 -7.16
C VAL A 216 -7.30 1.45 -5.65
N HIS A 217 -7.21 0.27 -5.07
CA HIS A 217 -6.95 0.08 -3.64
C HIS A 217 -5.55 0.53 -3.23
N LEU A 218 -4.58 0.54 -4.14
CA LEU A 218 -3.25 1.08 -3.88
C LEU A 218 -3.28 2.60 -3.70
N VAL A 219 -4.09 3.29 -4.50
CA VAL A 219 -4.16 4.76 -4.53
C VAL A 219 -5.19 5.29 -3.53
N VAL A 220 -6.32 4.61 -3.40
CA VAL A 220 -7.47 5.02 -2.59
C VAL A 220 -7.58 4.16 -1.35
N LYS A 221 -7.47 4.82 -0.19
CA LYS A 221 -7.65 4.19 1.12
C LYS A 221 -9.13 4.01 1.46
N ARG A 222 -9.96 5.01 1.14
CA ARG A 222 -11.37 5.03 1.52
C ARG A 222 -12.20 5.83 0.54
N VAL A 223 -13.39 5.35 0.24
CA VAL A 223 -14.42 6.06 -0.53
C VAL A 223 -15.65 6.23 0.33
N VAL A 224 -16.09 7.46 0.56
CA VAL A 224 -17.33 7.76 1.29
C VAL A 224 -18.35 8.31 0.30
N VAL A 225 -19.50 7.64 0.20
CA VAL A 225 -20.57 7.99 -0.76
C VAL A 225 -21.79 8.49 0.00
N ASN A 226 -22.26 9.68 -0.35
CA ASN A 226 -23.54 10.25 0.09
C ASN A 226 -24.32 10.70 -1.14
N GLU A 227 -25.03 9.76 -1.75
CA GLU A 227 -25.80 10.02 -2.98
C GLU A 227 -26.91 11.07 -2.79
N PRO A 228 -27.68 11.09 -1.68
CA PRO A 228 -28.73 12.10 -1.50
C PRO A 228 -28.21 13.55 -1.49
N GLU A 229 -26.97 13.76 -1.05
CA GLU A 229 -26.30 15.07 -1.10
C GLU A 229 -25.43 15.25 -2.35
N GLY A 230 -25.34 14.24 -3.22
CA GLY A 230 -24.44 14.25 -4.38
C GLY A 230 -22.96 14.30 -4.01
N LYS A 231 -22.59 13.88 -2.79
CA LYS A 231 -21.22 13.95 -2.29
C LYS A 231 -20.51 12.61 -2.42
N LEU A 232 -19.27 12.68 -2.89
CA LEU A 232 -18.36 11.56 -2.96
C LEU A 232 -17.01 12.05 -2.45
N ASP A 233 -16.54 11.50 -1.35
CA ASP A 233 -15.25 11.86 -0.76
C ASP A 233 -14.28 10.70 -0.94
N LEU A 234 -13.07 10.99 -1.44
CA LEU A 234 -12.00 10.02 -1.59
C LEU A 234 -10.86 10.37 -0.65
N GLU A 235 -10.52 9.42 0.23
CA GLU A 235 -9.31 9.45 1.03
C GLU A 235 -8.23 8.67 0.27
N PHE A 236 -7.18 9.37 -0.15
CA PHE A 236 -6.04 8.76 -0.82
C PHE A 236 -5.02 8.24 0.19
N HIS A 237 -4.31 7.17 -0.16
CA HIS A 237 -3.11 6.82 0.57
C HIS A 237 -2.06 7.93 0.43
N ASP A 238 -1.28 8.16 1.49
CA ASP A 238 -0.06 8.96 1.36
C ASP A 238 0.94 8.16 0.53
N LEU A 239 1.04 8.53 -0.74
CA LEU A 239 1.94 7.90 -1.71
C LEU A 239 3.41 8.28 -1.47
N ALA A 240 3.67 9.26 -0.59
CA ALA A 240 5.02 9.74 -0.25
C ALA A 240 5.52 9.21 1.12
N ALA A 241 4.66 8.58 1.93
CA ALA A 241 5.08 7.91 3.16
C ALA A 241 5.72 6.53 2.88
N PRO A 242 6.72 6.09 3.67
CA PRO A 242 7.17 4.70 3.67
C PRO A 242 5.96 3.80 3.92
N PHE A 243 5.81 2.75 3.11
CA PHE A 243 4.67 1.88 3.27
C PHE A 243 4.79 1.08 4.57
N GLU A 244 4.01 1.46 5.58
CA GLU A 244 3.86 0.66 6.80
C GLU A 244 3.33 -0.72 6.43
N PRO A 245 4.00 -1.82 6.84
CA PRO A 245 3.41 -3.14 6.74
C PRO A 245 2.18 -3.16 7.67
N LEU A 246 1.01 -3.44 7.10
CA LEU A 246 -0.24 -3.51 7.86
C LEU A 246 -0.09 -4.58 8.97
N ALA A 247 -0.34 -4.16 10.19
CA ALA A 247 -0.75 -5.06 11.24
C ALA A 247 -1.95 -5.86 10.72
N THR A 248 -1.89 -7.18 10.88
CA THR A 248 -3.02 -8.07 10.65
C THR A 248 -4.11 -7.69 11.64
N GLU A 249 -5.04 -6.82 11.23
CA GLU A 249 -6.28 -6.60 11.98
C GLU A 249 -6.98 -7.96 12.09
N PRO A 250 -7.41 -8.36 13.30
CA PRO A 250 -8.07 -9.64 13.51
C PRO A 250 -9.35 -9.70 12.69
N GLU A 251 -9.62 -10.91 12.21
CA GLU A 251 -10.75 -11.25 11.35
C GLU A 251 -12.06 -10.64 11.89
N ASP A 252 -12.74 -9.84 11.06
CA ASP A 252 -14.13 -9.46 11.30
C ASP A 252 -14.94 -10.78 11.36
N ASP A 253 -15.41 -11.09 12.58
CA ASP A 253 -16.37 -12.12 13.04
C ASP A 253 -17.22 -12.80 11.93
N PRO A 254 -17.28 -14.15 11.85
CA PRO A 254 -18.02 -14.87 10.83
C PRO A 254 -19.53 -14.92 11.13
N ASP A 255 -20.18 -13.76 11.16
CA ASP A 255 -21.64 -13.69 10.93
C ASP A 255 -21.89 -13.54 9.43
N HIS A 256 -21.47 -14.57 8.69
CA HIS A 256 -21.96 -14.85 7.34
C HIS A 256 -23.19 -15.76 7.47
N ASP A 257 -24.27 -15.21 8.04
CA ASP A 257 -25.59 -15.78 7.80
C ASP A 257 -25.95 -15.45 6.34
N GLU A 258 -25.85 -16.50 5.54
CA GLU A 258 -26.43 -16.67 4.21
C GLU A 258 -27.84 -16.06 4.20
N PRO A 259 -28.14 -15.05 3.35
CA PRO A 259 -29.52 -14.61 3.22
C PRO A 259 -30.32 -15.78 2.63
N PRO A 260 -31.54 -16.06 3.13
CA PRO A 260 -32.35 -17.12 2.55
C PRO A 260 -32.65 -16.78 1.09
N ASP A 261 -32.46 -17.78 0.23
CA ASP A 261 -33.08 -17.80 -1.09
C ASP A 261 -34.60 -17.57 -0.96
N ASP A 262 -35.13 -16.84 -1.94
CA ASP A 262 -36.54 -16.65 -2.29
C ASP A 262 -37.40 -15.67 -1.46
N GLU A 263 -37.62 -14.45 -2.00
CA GLU A 263 -38.95 -14.03 -2.49
C GLU A 263 -38.85 -12.67 -3.22
N GLU A 264 -39.45 -12.58 -4.42
CA GLU A 264 -39.65 -11.33 -5.16
C GLU A 264 -40.38 -10.28 -4.31
N PRO A 265 -40.05 -8.99 -4.47
CA PRO A 265 -41.07 -7.97 -4.44
C PRO A 265 -41.28 -7.40 -5.85
N ALA A 266 -42.56 -7.33 -6.20
CA ALA A 266 -43.09 -6.88 -7.47
C ALA A 266 -42.42 -5.60 -8.01
N VAL A 267 -42.11 -5.67 -9.30
CA VAL A 267 -41.72 -4.54 -10.16
C VAL A 267 -42.85 -3.49 -10.15
N ALA A 268 -42.54 -2.29 -9.66
CA ALA A 268 -43.25 -1.07 -10.06
C ALA A 268 -42.30 -0.25 -10.96
N PRO A 269 -42.73 0.16 -12.17
CA PRO A 269 -41.88 0.92 -13.07
C PRO A 269 -41.71 2.35 -12.53
N SER A 270 -40.51 2.68 -12.07
CA SER A 270 -40.14 4.07 -11.79
C SER A 270 -39.68 4.69 -13.11
N ALA A 271 -40.48 5.62 -13.63
CA ALA A 271 -40.16 6.46 -14.78
C ALA A 271 -38.87 7.27 -14.53
N PRO A 272 -38.14 7.66 -15.58
CA PRO A 272 -36.87 8.37 -15.43
C PRO A 272 -37.13 9.76 -14.84
N VAL A 273 -36.64 9.99 -13.62
CA VAL A 273 -36.52 11.35 -13.08
C VAL A 273 -35.23 11.92 -13.64
N THR A 274 -35.38 12.86 -14.56
CA THR A 274 -34.28 13.69 -15.07
C THR A 274 -33.68 14.47 -13.89
N ALA A 275 -32.47 14.09 -13.45
CA ALA A 275 -31.72 14.87 -12.47
C ALA A 275 -31.08 16.10 -13.17
N PRO A 276 -31.04 17.27 -12.50
CA PRO A 276 -30.39 18.45 -13.05
C PRO A 276 -28.85 18.29 -12.98
N ALA A 277 -28.17 18.95 -13.90
CA ALA A 277 -26.72 19.01 -13.99
C ALA A 277 -26.11 19.38 -12.63
N MET A 278 -25.25 18.50 -12.11
CA MET A 278 -24.39 18.80 -10.97
C MET A 278 -23.32 19.79 -11.42
N GLU A 279 -23.44 21.05 -10.97
CA GLU A 279 -22.38 22.04 -11.14
C GLU A 279 -21.21 21.73 -10.20
N ALA A 280 -20.02 21.73 -10.77
CA ALA A 280 -18.75 21.71 -10.07
C ALA A 280 -18.52 23.08 -9.41
N SER A 281 -18.16 23.09 -8.13
CA SER A 281 -17.46 24.22 -7.51
C SER A 281 -16.00 23.80 -7.25
N PRO A 282 -15.06 24.75 -7.40
CA PRO A 282 -13.63 24.51 -7.60
C PRO A 282 -12.90 23.88 -6.41
#